data_AF-K2A872-F1
#
_entry.id   AF-K2A872-F1
#
_cell.length_a   1.000
_cell.length_b   1.000
_cell.length_c   1.000
_cell.angle_alpha   90.00
_cell.angle_beta   90.00
_cell.angle_gamma   90.00
#
_symmetry.space_group_name_H-M   'P 1'
#
loop_
_entity.id
_entity.type
_entity.pdbx_description
1 polymer ?
#
loop_
_entity_poly.entity_id
_entity_poly.type
_entity_poly.pdbx_seq_one_letter_code
_entity_poly.pdbx_strand_id
1 'polypeptide(L)'
;MDGKSSLEKEKCTEEDARAKRELGISERDIESALVTNQKNQNKIITNKEIDVFIISYNRVTYLKTLVSWLEKAGFEKIHIVDNNSTYPPLLEYLKSSKHNVHKMRKNYGHLVVWESGEFDEILNNKYYIVSDCDVVPIDDCPMEITSYFFQILQKYNEVTKVGFSLKIDDLPEHFIFRDSVVDWEKQFWNKRRGEGLFDAPIDTTFALYRPGIYPSDNAWWNSIRTYYPYMAKHTPWYANTYEPSEEDIYYQGEIKNRSSFWSTTDIDALNMYYKDLLLELKGVYASRRWKFLRILYKSRSIFTGKNIPGEYRKIELLISDNKNAKELQEKNKDFAVALGNIYSDPLWKILQNIEDMRTRFSVKKYSNFIMHGKMRQPLRQIYYAIRFKKIK
;
A
#
# COMPACT_ATOMS: atom_id res chain seq x y z
N MET A 1 -36.81 28.04 40.76
CA MET A 1 -36.50 27.78 39.33
C MET A 1 -35.97 26.35 39.16
N ASP A 2 -36.52 25.35 39.86
CA ASP A 2 -35.93 24.00 39.92
C ASP A 2 -36.79 22.88 39.30
N GLY A 3 -37.87 23.22 38.58
CA GLY A 3 -38.78 22.23 38.01
C GLY A 3 -38.42 21.73 36.60
N LYS A 4 -37.57 22.44 35.85
CA LYS A 4 -37.24 22.07 34.45
C LYS A 4 -36.02 21.15 34.31
N SER A 5 -35.07 21.23 35.24
CA SER A 5 -33.83 20.44 35.22
C SER A 5 -34.04 18.96 35.58
N SER A 6 -35.08 18.62 36.35
CA SER A 6 -35.39 17.23 36.73
C SER A 6 -36.10 16.48 35.60
N LEU A 7 -37.07 17.13 34.93
CA LEU A 7 -37.85 16.57 33.82
C LEU A 7 -37.02 16.33 32.55
N GLU A 8 -36.00 17.16 32.28
CA GLU A 8 -35.08 16.95 31.16
C GLU A 8 -34.08 15.82 31.41
N LYS A 9 -33.64 15.62 32.67
CA LYS A 9 -32.79 14.49 33.07
C LYS A 9 -33.54 13.15 33.01
N GLU A 10 -34.79 13.11 33.44
CA GLU A 10 -35.64 11.92 33.36
C GLU A 10 -35.93 11.51 31.91
N LYS A 11 -36.20 12.47 31.02
CA LYS A 11 -36.39 12.20 29.58
C LYS A 11 -35.13 11.64 28.90
N CYS A 12 -33.96 12.17 29.23
CA CYS A 12 -32.70 11.69 28.69
C CYS A 12 -32.41 10.24 29.12
N THR A 13 -32.75 9.88 30.37
CA THR A 13 -32.61 8.50 30.87
C THR A 13 -33.61 7.52 30.26
N GLU A 14 -34.82 7.96 29.91
CA GLU A 14 -35.82 7.10 29.25
C GLU A 14 -35.50 6.86 27.77
N GLU A 15 -34.99 7.87 27.04
CA GLU A 15 -34.54 7.70 25.65
C GLU A 15 -33.32 6.78 25.55
N ASP A 16 -32.36 6.90 26.46
CA ASP A 16 -31.21 5.97 26.55
C ASP A 16 -31.66 4.53 26.91
N ALA A 17 -32.62 4.39 27.83
CA ALA A 17 -33.19 3.09 28.18
C ALA A 17 -33.97 2.46 27.01
N ARG A 18 -34.62 3.29 26.17
CA ARG A 18 -35.33 2.86 24.97
C ARG A 18 -34.37 2.45 23.85
N ALA A 19 -33.30 3.21 23.62
CA ALA A 19 -32.24 2.86 22.66
C ALA A 19 -31.54 1.54 23.03
N LYS A 20 -31.29 1.30 24.32
CA LYS A 20 -30.75 0.02 24.83
C LYS A 20 -31.66 -1.17 24.56
N ARG A 21 -32.99 -0.99 24.69
CA ARG A 21 -33.99 -2.04 24.38
C ARG A 21 -34.14 -2.29 22.88
N GLU A 22 -34.06 -1.25 22.04
CA GLU A 22 -34.17 -1.37 20.57
C GLU A 22 -32.95 -2.07 19.93
N LEU A 23 -31.78 -2.02 20.58
CA LEU A 23 -30.57 -2.72 20.13
C LEU A 23 -30.40 -4.14 20.69
N GLY A 24 -31.27 -4.58 21.62
CA GLY A 24 -31.20 -5.92 22.22
C GLY A 24 -29.95 -6.17 23.07
N ILE A 25 -29.22 -5.13 23.46
CA ILE A 25 -27.98 -5.23 24.24
C ILE A 25 -28.35 -5.21 25.72
N SER A 26 -28.10 -6.30 26.45
CA SER A 26 -28.41 -6.36 27.88
C SER A 26 -27.39 -5.56 28.70
N GLU A 27 -27.76 -5.08 29.89
CA GLU A 27 -26.81 -4.43 30.81
C GLU A 27 -25.62 -5.35 31.17
N ARG A 28 -25.85 -6.66 31.18
CA ARG A 28 -24.79 -7.68 31.35
C ARG A 28 -23.81 -7.71 30.19
N ASP A 29 -24.25 -7.42 28.96
CA ASP A 29 -23.36 -7.36 27.79
C ASP A 29 -22.50 -6.10 27.81
N ILE A 30 -23.06 -4.98 28.26
CA ILE A 30 -22.32 -3.72 28.47
C ILE A 30 -21.29 -3.89 29.58
N GLU A 31 -21.68 -4.46 30.71
CA GLU A 31 -20.80 -4.70 31.86
C GLU A 31 -19.69 -5.71 31.50
N SER A 32 -20.03 -6.78 30.77
CA SER A 32 -19.05 -7.72 30.21
C SER A 32 -18.07 -7.05 29.24
N ALA A 33 -18.56 -6.18 28.35
CA ALA A 33 -17.71 -5.42 27.42
C ALA A 33 -16.80 -4.42 28.15
N LEU A 34 -17.31 -3.76 29.19
CA LEU A 34 -16.53 -2.84 30.04
C LEU A 34 -15.45 -3.58 30.84
N VAL A 35 -15.79 -4.71 31.47
CA VAL A 35 -14.83 -5.56 32.20
C VAL A 35 -13.79 -6.16 31.25
N THR A 36 -14.19 -6.56 30.04
CA THR A 36 -13.28 -7.07 29.00
C THR A 36 -12.36 -5.97 28.50
N ASN A 37 -12.86 -4.75 28.28
CA ASN A 37 -12.03 -3.59 27.96
C ASN A 37 -11.05 -3.28 29.09
N GLN A 38 -11.47 -3.33 30.35
CA GLN A 38 -10.61 -3.06 31.50
C GLN A 38 -9.53 -4.15 31.69
N LYS A 39 -9.86 -5.43 31.45
CA LYS A 39 -8.87 -6.52 31.41
C LYS A 39 -7.90 -6.40 30.23
N ASN A 40 -8.38 -5.96 29.07
CA ASN A 40 -7.56 -5.74 27.88
C ASN A 40 -6.64 -4.51 27.98
N GLN A 41 -7.01 -3.51 28.78
CA GLN A 41 -6.16 -2.35 29.08
C GLN A 41 -4.96 -2.70 29.97
N ASN A 42 -5.06 -3.74 30.79
CA ASN A 42 -3.98 -4.22 31.67
C ASN A 42 -3.10 -5.30 31.02
N LYS A 43 -3.42 -5.74 29.79
CA LYS A 43 -2.59 -6.69 29.06
C LYS A 43 -1.35 -5.97 28.53
N ILE A 44 -0.18 -6.34 29.02
CA ILE A 44 1.10 -5.92 28.46
C ILE A 44 1.50 -6.99 27.45
N ILE A 45 1.72 -6.59 26.19
CA ILE A 45 2.35 -7.45 25.19
C ILE A 45 3.80 -7.02 24.98
N THR A 46 4.68 -7.98 24.75
CA THR A 46 6.13 -7.74 24.59
C THR A 46 6.58 -8.05 23.17
N ASN A 47 7.76 -7.55 22.78
CA ASN A 47 8.35 -7.81 21.47
C ASN A 47 8.52 -9.33 21.19
N LYS A 48 8.86 -10.12 22.22
CA LYS A 48 9.06 -11.57 22.13
C LYS A 48 7.81 -12.33 21.68
N GLU A 49 6.63 -11.80 22.00
CA GLU A 49 5.36 -12.49 21.79
C GLU A 49 4.77 -12.26 20.39
N ILE A 50 5.23 -11.22 19.68
CA ILE A 50 4.63 -10.77 18.42
C ILE A 50 5.37 -11.33 17.21
N ASP A 51 4.58 -11.87 16.28
CA ASP A 51 5.02 -12.26 14.95
C ASP A 51 5.35 -11.01 14.11
N VAL A 52 6.58 -10.92 13.61
CA VAL A 52 7.07 -9.83 12.77
C VAL A 52 7.31 -10.36 11.36
N PHE A 53 6.53 -9.88 10.40
CA PHE A 53 6.69 -10.21 8.99
C PHE A 53 7.50 -9.12 8.28
N ILE A 54 8.66 -9.51 7.73
CA ILE A 54 9.52 -8.64 6.94
C ILE A 54 9.37 -9.01 5.47
N ILE A 55 8.87 -8.08 4.66
CA ILE A 55 8.75 -8.24 3.21
C ILE A 55 10.14 -8.05 2.61
N SER A 56 10.67 -9.07 1.94
CA SER A 56 12.00 -9.08 1.35
C SER A 56 11.94 -9.34 -0.15
N TYR A 57 12.57 -8.48 -0.94
CA TYR A 57 12.74 -8.69 -2.38
C TYR A 57 14.07 -8.11 -2.86
N ASN A 58 15.02 -8.96 -3.28
CA ASN A 58 16.29 -8.57 -3.90
C ASN A 58 17.15 -7.53 -3.15
N ARG A 59 16.98 -7.42 -1.81
CA ARG A 59 17.69 -6.47 -0.94
C ARG A 59 18.14 -7.16 0.35
N VAL A 60 19.43 -7.47 0.48
CA VAL A 60 20.04 -8.10 1.66
C VAL A 60 20.63 -7.09 2.64
N THR A 61 21.20 -5.97 2.19
CA THR A 61 21.88 -5.01 3.08
C THR A 61 20.92 -4.43 4.10
N TYR A 62 19.77 -3.94 3.63
CA TYR A 62 18.74 -3.33 4.45
C TYR A 62 18.04 -4.36 5.33
N LEU A 63 17.72 -5.53 4.77
CA LEU A 63 17.14 -6.65 5.51
C LEU A 63 18.00 -7.04 6.72
N LYS A 64 19.32 -7.18 6.54
CA LYS A 64 20.25 -7.50 7.63
C LYS A 64 20.22 -6.44 8.72
N THR A 65 20.12 -5.16 8.33
CA THR A 65 20.07 -4.04 9.27
C THR A 65 18.79 -4.08 10.11
N LEU A 66 17.63 -4.27 9.47
CA LEU A 66 16.35 -4.40 10.19
C LEU A 66 16.33 -5.64 11.09
N VAL A 67 16.78 -6.80 10.59
CA VAL A 67 16.84 -8.03 11.38
C VAL A 67 17.72 -7.84 12.61
N SER A 68 18.91 -7.25 12.46
CA SER A 68 19.80 -6.98 13.59
C SER A 68 19.17 -6.06 14.63
N TRP A 69 18.45 -5.03 14.18
CA TRP A 69 17.70 -4.14 15.09
C TRP A 69 16.62 -4.92 15.84
N LEU A 70 15.85 -5.77 15.16
CA LEU A 70 14.80 -6.59 15.76
C LEU A 70 15.34 -7.58 16.80
N GLU A 71 16.47 -8.23 16.50
CA GLU A 71 17.15 -9.12 17.44
C GLU A 71 17.58 -8.35 18.69
N LYS A 72 18.15 -7.15 18.52
CA LYS A 72 18.56 -6.27 19.64
C LYS A 72 17.36 -5.82 20.48
N ALA A 73 16.23 -5.55 19.84
CA ALA A 73 14.96 -5.22 20.50
C ALA A 73 14.27 -6.44 21.14
N GLY A 74 14.83 -7.65 21.03
CA GLY A 74 14.30 -8.84 21.68
C GLY A 74 13.13 -9.51 20.95
N PHE A 75 12.95 -9.25 19.65
CA PHE A 75 11.99 -10.02 18.85
C PHE A 75 12.50 -11.44 18.61
N GLU A 76 11.65 -12.43 18.86
CA GLU A 76 11.99 -13.86 18.71
C GLU A 76 11.25 -14.52 17.53
N LYS A 77 10.08 -13.99 17.16
CA LYS A 77 9.23 -14.52 16.07
C LYS A 77 9.40 -13.69 14.80
N ILE A 78 10.58 -13.76 14.19
CA ILE A 78 10.89 -13.03 12.96
C ILE A 78 10.61 -13.93 11.75
N HIS A 79 9.73 -13.46 10.86
CA HIS A 79 9.31 -14.11 9.63
C HIS A 79 9.83 -13.29 8.44
N ILE A 80 10.81 -13.81 7.72
CA ILE A 80 11.32 -13.19 6.49
C ILE A 80 10.54 -13.76 5.32
N VAL A 81 9.73 -12.92 4.68
CA VAL A 81 8.88 -13.29 3.53
C VAL A 81 9.63 -12.93 2.26
N ASP A 82 10.33 -13.90 1.70
CA ASP A 82 11.05 -13.75 0.43
C ASP A 82 10.06 -13.76 -0.74
N ASN A 83 9.83 -12.59 -1.33
CA ASN A 83 8.85 -12.33 -2.37
C ASN A 83 9.35 -12.74 -3.76
N ASN A 84 9.90 -13.97 -3.84
CA ASN A 84 10.49 -14.58 -5.02
C ASN A 84 11.70 -13.79 -5.55
N SER A 85 12.68 -13.58 -4.67
CA SER A 85 13.97 -12.96 -5.02
C SER A 85 14.82 -13.81 -5.94
N THR A 86 15.66 -13.14 -6.70
CA THR A 86 16.65 -13.68 -7.64
C THR A 86 18.08 -13.28 -7.27
N TYR A 87 18.26 -12.31 -6.36
CA TYR A 87 19.57 -11.77 -5.97
C TYR A 87 20.40 -12.79 -5.17
N PRO A 88 21.54 -13.28 -5.71
CA PRO A 88 22.29 -14.36 -5.07
C PRO A 88 22.73 -14.08 -3.62
N PRO A 89 23.27 -12.89 -3.27
CA PRO A 89 23.65 -12.58 -1.89
C PRO A 89 22.47 -12.63 -0.91
N LEU A 90 21.27 -12.24 -1.34
CA LEU A 90 20.06 -12.39 -0.54
C LEU A 90 19.70 -13.88 -0.37
N LEU A 91 19.71 -14.66 -1.45
CA LEU A 91 19.39 -16.09 -1.39
C LEU A 91 20.33 -16.87 -0.47
N GLU A 92 21.62 -16.52 -0.47
CA GLU A 92 22.61 -17.09 0.46
C GLU A 92 22.30 -16.71 1.91
N TYR A 93 22.04 -15.43 2.18
CA TYR A 93 21.65 -14.97 3.51
C TYR A 93 20.41 -15.70 4.02
N LEU A 94 19.36 -15.79 3.21
CA LEU A 94 18.12 -16.49 3.53
C LEU A 94 18.35 -17.99 3.81
N LYS A 95 19.20 -18.66 3.03
CA LYS A 95 19.55 -20.07 3.24
C LYS A 95 20.25 -20.31 4.58
N SER A 96 21.06 -19.36 5.02
CA SER A 96 21.81 -19.43 6.29
C SER A 96 21.06 -18.83 7.50
N SER A 97 19.88 -18.26 7.28
CA SER A 97 19.12 -17.55 8.32
C SER A 97 18.59 -18.53 9.37
N LYS A 98 18.72 -18.16 10.65
CA LYS A 98 18.10 -18.87 11.78
C LYS A 98 16.62 -18.52 11.99
N HIS A 99 16.11 -17.54 11.24
CA HIS A 99 14.74 -17.03 11.34
C HIS A 99 13.77 -17.84 10.46
N ASN A 100 12.47 -17.60 10.60
CA ASN A 100 11.46 -18.27 9.79
C ASN A 100 11.46 -17.67 8.37
N VAL A 101 12.05 -18.37 7.39
CA VAL A 101 12.09 -17.90 5.99
C VAL A 101 10.97 -18.54 5.18
N HIS A 102 10.11 -17.70 4.58
CA HIS A 102 8.99 -18.11 3.75
C HIS A 102 9.27 -17.71 2.29
N LYS A 103 9.49 -18.69 1.42
CA LYS A 103 9.82 -18.46 0.01
C LYS A 103 8.59 -18.51 -0.86
N MET A 104 8.19 -17.36 -1.38
CA MET A 104 7.02 -17.23 -2.25
C MET A 104 7.28 -17.85 -3.63
N ARG A 105 6.24 -18.44 -4.22
CA ARG A 105 6.32 -19.07 -5.56
C ARG A 105 6.38 -18.08 -6.73
N LYS A 106 6.04 -16.82 -6.47
CA LYS A 106 6.04 -15.69 -7.40
C LYS A 106 6.14 -14.41 -6.59
N ASN A 107 6.37 -13.29 -7.26
CA ASN A 107 6.31 -11.99 -6.60
C ASN A 107 4.83 -11.53 -6.49
N TYR A 108 4.36 -11.34 -5.25
CA TYR A 108 2.99 -10.90 -4.92
C TYR A 108 2.88 -9.37 -4.70
N GLY A 109 3.97 -8.62 -4.89
CA GLY A 109 4.05 -7.20 -4.57
C GLY A 109 4.15 -6.92 -3.07
N HIS A 110 4.02 -5.65 -2.67
CA HIS A 110 4.14 -5.22 -1.27
C HIS A 110 3.09 -5.87 -0.34
N LEU A 111 1.94 -6.30 -0.86
CA LEU A 111 0.90 -6.96 -0.06
C LEU A 111 1.11 -8.47 0.14
N VAL A 112 2.30 -9.01 -0.12
CA VAL A 112 2.62 -10.45 -0.08
C VAL A 112 2.22 -11.15 1.23
N VAL A 113 2.31 -10.46 2.37
CA VAL A 113 1.91 -11.03 3.67
C VAL A 113 0.42 -11.40 3.68
N TRP A 114 -0.43 -10.61 3.02
CA TRP A 114 -1.87 -10.88 2.94
C TRP A 114 -2.24 -11.71 1.70
N GLU A 115 -1.70 -11.38 0.53
CA GLU A 115 -2.10 -11.96 -0.76
C GLU A 115 -1.54 -13.38 -1.00
N SER A 116 -0.54 -13.81 -0.23
CA SER A 116 -0.02 -15.18 -0.29
C SER A 116 -0.99 -16.22 0.28
N GLY A 117 -1.81 -15.81 1.27
CA GLY A 117 -2.68 -16.71 2.05
C GLY A 117 -1.92 -17.63 3.03
N GLU A 118 -0.59 -17.49 3.17
CA GLU A 118 0.22 -18.39 4.01
C GLU A 118 0.09 -18.08 5.51
N PHE A 119 -0.34 -16.88 5.88
CA PHE A 119 -0.29 -16.39 7.26
C PHE A 119 -1.67 -16.16 7.90
N ASP A 120 -2.75 -16.57 7.23
CA ASP A 120 -4.13 -16.27 7.65
C ASP A 120 -4.44 -16.68 9.09
N GLU A 121 -3.86 -17.76 9.61
CA GLU A 121 -4.05 -18.16 11.00
C GLU A 121 -3.57 -17.07 11.98
N ILE A 122 -2.43 -16.44 11.70
CA ILE A 122 -1.89 -15.35 12.52
C ILE A 122 -2.67 -14.07 12.26
N LEU A 123 -2.84 -13.70 10.98
CA LEU A 123 -3.45 -12.44 10.57
C LEU A 123 -4.91 -12.30 11.05
N ASN A 124 -5.65 -13.41 11.19
CA ASN A 124 -7.03 -13.38 11.66
C ASN A 124 -7.18 -13.40 13.19
N ASN A 125 -6.17 -13.83 13.94
CA ASN A 125 -6.35 -14.17 15.36
C ASN A 125 -5.39 -13.46 16.32
N LYS A 126 -4.28 -12.90 15.83
CA LYS A 126 -3.23 -12.32 16.67
C LYS A 126 -2.89 -10.90 16.21
N TYR A 127 -2.35 -10.11 17.14
CA TYR A 127 -1.63 -8.91 16.75
C TYR A 127 -0.32 -9.32 16.07
N TYR A 128 0.08 -8.60 15.04
CA TYR A 128 1.28 -8.89 14.26
C TYR A 128 1.90 -7.59 13.76
N ILE A 129 3.19 -7.64 13.44
CA ILE A 129 3.89 -6.52 12.80
C ILE A 129 4.16 -6.87 11.35
N VAL A 130 3.99 -5.90 10.45
CA VAL A 130 4.50 -5.97 9.08
C VAL A 130 5.43 -4.79 8.84
N SER A 131 6.53 -5.06 8.13
CA SER A 131 7.48 -4.06 7.66
C SER A 131 8.07 -4.44 6.32
N ASP A 132 8.33 -3.46 5.47
CA ASP A 132 9.33 -3.59 4.41
C ASP A 132 10.73 -3.81 5.02
N CYS A 133 11.61 -4.48 4.28
CA CYS A 133 12.97 -4.83 4.74
C CYS A 133 13.89 -3.63 5.00
N ASP A 134 13.48 -2.43 4.61
CA ASP A 134 14.30 -1.23 4.58
C ASP A 134 13.80 -0.09 5.46
N VAL A 135 12.79 -0.36 6.30
CA VAL A 135 12.30 0.55 7.34
C VAL A 135 12.94 0.17 8.67
N VAL A 136 13.98 0.91 9.08
CA VAL A 136 14.77 0.62 10.29
C VAL A 136 14.50 1.69 11.34
N PRO A 137 14.11 1.36 12.59
CA PRO A 137 13.92 2.35 13.64
C PRO A 137 15.19 3.18 13.90
N ILE A 138 15.02 4.44 14.27
CA ILE A 138 16.16 5.33 14.59
C ILE A 138 16.91 4.83 15.83
N ASP A 139 18.17 5.24 16.00
CA ASP A 139 19.00 4.81 17.14
C ASP A 139 18.41 5.20 18.50
N ASP A 140 17.73 6.35 18.55
CA ASP A 140 17.04 6.84 19.76
C ASP A 140 15.74 6.09 20.08
N CYS A 141 15.27 5.22 19.17
CA CYS A 141 14.00 4.51 19.34
C CYS A 141 14.08 3.56 20.53
N PRO A 142 13.20 3.69 21.54
CA PRO A 142 13.15 2.76 22.66
C PRO A 142 12.90 1.33 22.20
N MET A 143 13.57 0.35 22.80
CA MET A 143 13.48 -1.05 22.35
C MET A 143 12.09 -1.66 22.56
N GLU A 144 11.36 -1.25 23.60
CA GLU A 144 10.02 -1.79 23.95
C GLU A 144 8.90 -1.19 23.09
N ILE A 145 8.97 -1.35 21.77
CA ILE A 145 8.05 -0.72 20.82
C ILE A 145 6.66 -1.37 20.80
N THR A 146 6.59 -2.68 20.99
CA THR A 146 5.34 -3.43 20.85
C THR A 146 4.33 -3.03 21.92
N SER A 147 4.78 -2.90 23.16
CA SER A 147 3.94 -2.46 24.28
C SER A 147 3.42 -1.05 24.07
N TYR A 148 4.25 -0.14 23.56
CA TYR A 148 3.89 1.24 23.23
C TYR A 148 2.82 1.31 22.13
N PHE A 149 3.05 0.65 20.99
CA PHE A 149 2.07 0.60 19.89
C PHE A 149 0.76 -0.05 20.31
N PHE A 150 0.83 -1.10 21.13
CA PHE A 150 -0.36 -1.77 21.65
C PHE A 150 -1.20 -0.85 22.52
N GLN A 151 -0.57 -0.10 23.44
CA GLN A 151 -1.30 0.84 24.29
C GLN A 151 -2.02 1.91 23.45
N ILE A 152 -1.39 2.39 22.37
CA ILE A 152 -2.03 3.33 21.44
C ILE A 152 -3.23 2.68 20.76
N LEU A 153 -3.10 1.44 20.25
CA LEU A 153 -4.23 0.71 19.70
C LEU A 153 -5.35 0.57 20.75
N GLN A 154 -5.05 0.14 21.97
CA GLN A 154 -6.08 -0.02 23.01
C GLN A 154 -6.79 1.29 23.37
N LYS A 155 -6.10 2.42 23.26
CA LYS A 155 -6.69 3.75 23.45
C LYS A 155 -7.59 4.18 22.29
N TYR A 156 -7.23 3.83 21.06
CA TYR A 156 -7.95 4.19 19.83
C TYR A 156 -8.51 2.92 19.14
N ASN A 157 -9.69 2.48 19.58
CA ASN A 157 -10.28 1.21 19.16
C ASN A 157 -10.65 1.15 17.67
N GLU A 158 -10.88 2.31 17.05
CA GLU A 158 -11.21 2.45 15.64
C GLU A 158 -10.00 2.30 14.72
N VAL A 159 -8.78 2.40 15.26
CA VAL A 159 -7.52 2.37 14.51
C VAL A 159 -7.09 0.93 14.26
N THR A 160 -6.77 0.62 13.00
CA THR A 160 -6.35 -0.70 12.56
C THR A 160 -4.89 -1.00 12.90
N LYS A 161 -4.02 0.00 12.73
CA LYS A 161 -2.57 -0.17 12.89
C LYS A 161 -1.88 1.08 13.40
N VAL A 162 -0.84 0.88 14.20
CA VAL A 162 0.03 1.94 14.73
C VAL A 162 1.46 1.64 14.30
N GLY A 163 2.15 2.61 13.75
CA GLY A 163 3.52 2.42 13.28
C GLY A 163 4.35 3.69 13.32
N PHE A 164 5.54 3.62 12.74
CA PHE A 164 6.48 4.73 12.76
C PHE A 164 6.11 5.81 11.75
N SER A 165 6.37 7.08 12.11
CA SER A 165 6.63 8.10 11.09
C SER A 165 8.05 7.91 10.55
N LEU A 166 8.25 8.26 9.28
CA LEU A 166 9.56 8.22 8.64
C LEU A 166 10.33 9.52 8.90
N LYS A 167 11.58 9.41 9.33
CA LYS A 167 12.47 10.56 9.56
C LYS A 167 12.86 11.18 8.21
N ILE A 168 12.57 12.47 8.07
CA ILE A 168 12.74 13.24 6.82
C ILE A 168 13.55 14.52 6.99
N ASP A 169 13.84 14.93 8.23
CA ASP A 169 14.57 16.15 8.56
C ASP A 169 16.10 15.99 8.49
N ASP A 170 16.61 14.76 8.36
CA ASP A 170 18.05 14.44 8.25
C ASP A 170 18.43 13.70 6.94
N LEU A 171 17.59 13.79 5.90
CA LEU A 171 17.92 13.18 4.60
C LEU A 171 19.14 13.87 3.96
N PRO A 172 20.11 13.09 3.45
CA PRO A 172 21.36 13.63 2.92
C PRO A 172 21.17 14.30 1.54
N GLU A 173 21.99 15.31 1.25
CA GLU A 173 21.96 16.03 -0.03
C GLU A 173 22.33 15.16 -1.23
N HIS A 174 23.12 14.10 -1.00
CA HIS A 174 23.51 13.15 -2.05
C HIS A 174 22.38 12.19 -2.46
N PHE A 175 21.24 12.22 -1.77
CA PHE A 175 20.05 11.51 -2.20
C PHE A 175 19.22 12.40 -3.13
N ILE A 176 19.21 12.08 -4.43
CA ILE A 176 18.67 12.97 -5.46
C ILE A 176 17.16 13.27 -5.28
N PHE A 177 16.43 12.36 -4.62
CA PHE A 177 14.99 12.50 -4.40
C PHE A 177 14.64 13.10 -3.04
N ARG A 178 15.62 13.58 -2.27
CA ARG A 178 15.45 14.16 -0.94
C ARG A 178 14.24 15.10 -0.86
N ASP A 179 14.22 16.14 -1.68
CA ASP A 179 13.17 17.17 -1.60
C ASP A 179 11.81 16.62 -1.99
N SER A 180 11.76 15.71 -2.97
CA SER A 180 10.51 15.04 -3.37
C SER A 180 9.95 14.16 -2.27
N VAL A 181 10.81 13.44 -1.55
CA VAL A 181 10.43 12.62 -0.39
C VAL A 181 9.94 13.50 0.76
N VAL A 182 10.66 14.58 1.08
CA VAL A 182 10.24 15.55 2.12
C VAL A 182 8.87 16.13 1.77
N ASP A 183 8.67 16.57 0.53
CA ASP A 183 7.42 17.15 0.07
C ASP A 183 6.25 16.15 0.09
N TRP A 184 6.51 14.88 -0.17
CA TRP A 184 5.52 13.82 -0.08
C TRP A 184 5.19 13.47 1.37
N GLU A 185 6.19 13.18 2.19
CA GLU A 185 6.00 12.69 3.56
C GLU A 185 5.44 13.77 4.49
N LYS A 186 5.72 15.06 4.27
CA LYS A 186 5.24 16.16 5.15
C LYS A 186 3.72 16.14 5.37
N GLN A 187 2.94 15.60 4.44
CA GLN A 187 1.48 15.51 4.58
C GLN A 187 1.06 14.62 5.77
N PHE A 188 1.85 13.60 6.11
CA PHE A 188 1.56 12.66 7.18
C PHE A 188 1.81 13.25 8.58
N TRP A 189 2.35 14.47 8.65
CA TRP A 189 2.66 15.20 9.87
C TRP A 189 1.59 16.26 10.24
N ASN A 190 0.54 16.41 9.43
CA ASN A 190 -0.39 17.53 9.56
C ASN A 190 -1.49 17.29 10.61
N LYS A 191 -2.03 16.08 10.70
CA LYS A 191 -3.21 15.79 11.52
C LYS A 191 -2.81 15.17 12.86
N ARG A 192 -2.51 16.00 13.86
CA ARG A 192 -2.16 15.55 15.21
C ARG A 192 -3.30 14.78 15.89
N ARG A 193 -2.96 13.73 16.64
CA ARG A 193 -3.87 12.96 17.50
C ARG A 193 -3.30 12.87 18.92
N GLY A 194 -3.36 13.97 19.65
CA GLY A 194 -2.71 14.06 20.95
C GLY A 194 -1.19 14.22 20.83
N GLU A 195 -0.48 13.96 21.93
CA GLU A 195 0.97 14.17 22.01
C GLU A 195 1.73 13.06 21.27
N GLY A 196 2.61 13.45 20.34
CA GLY A 196 3.50 12.54 19.64
C GLY A 196 2.84 11.59 18.64
N LEU A 197 1.58 11.82 18.24
CA LEU A 197 0.84 10.94 17.33
C LEU A 197 0.18 11.73 16.20
N PHE A 198 0.06 11.10 15.03
CA PHE A 198 -0.54 11.68 13.84
C PHE A 198 -1.49 10.69 13.15
N ASP A 199 -2.66 11.17 12.78
CA ASP A 199 -3.60 10.45 11.90
C ASP A 199 -3.10 10.51 10.47
N ALA A 200 -2.52 9.41 10.00
CA ALA A 200 -1.97 9.31 8.67
C ALA A 200 -1.94 7.85 8.20
N PRO A 201 -2.27 7.58 6.93
CA PRO A 201 -2.21 6.24 6.38
C PRO A 201 -0.78 5.68 6.47
N ILE A 202 -0.68 4.43 6.88
CA ILE A 202 0.51 3.60 6.80
C ILE A 202 0.27 2.54 5.73
N ASP A 203 1.24 2.31 4.84
CA ASP A 203 1.20 1.20 3.88
C ASP A 203 1.82 -0.05 4.51
N THR A 204 3.01 -0.44 4.06
CA THR A 204 3.88 -1.50 4.59
C THR A 204 5.05 -0.97 5.42
N THR A 205 5.02 0.32 5.78
CA THR A 205 5.93 0.87 6.81
C THR A 205 5.69 0.15 8.14
N PHE A 206 6.78 -0.20 8.84
CA PHE A 206 6.76 -0.90 10.13
C PHE A 206 5.60 -0.45 11.04
N ALA A 207 4.64 -1.35 11.27
CA ALA A 207 3.47 -1.10 12.09
C ALA A 207 2.96 -2.38 12.77
N LEU A 208 2.36 -2.21 13.95
CA LEU A 208 1.59 -3.22 14.65
C LEU A 208 0.13 -3.17 14.18
N TYR A 209 -0.40 -4.30 13.74
CA TYR A 209 -1.74 -4.47 13.18
C TYR A 209 -2.65 -5.19 14.16
N ARG A 210 -3.93 -4.80 14.15
CA ARG A 210 -5.01 -5.62 14.69
C ARG A 210 -5.26 -6.86 13.81
N PRO A 211 -5.70 -7.98 14.41
CA PRO A 211 -6.15 -9.12 13.64
C PRO A 211 -7.43 -8.83 12.84
N GLY A 212 -7.60 -9.55 11.73
CA GLY A 212 -8.86 -9.64 10.98
C GLY A 212 -9.16 -8.49 10.02
N ILE A 213 -8.25 -7.51 9.86
CA ILE A 213 -8.42 -6.39 8.92
C ILE A 213 -7.38 -6.51 7.80
N TYR A 214 -7.86 -6.60 6.56
CA TYR A 214 -7.06 -6.87 5.36
C TYR A 214 -7.00 -5.64 4.44
N PRO A 215 -6.01 -5.55 3.52
CA PRO A 215 -5.87 -4.41 2.59
C PRO A 215 -7.08 -4.10 1.71
N SER A 216 -7.97 -5.09 1.51
CA SER A 216 -9.22 -4.92 0.78
C SER A 216 -10.30 -4.16 1.57
N ASP A 217 -10.13 -4.00 2.88
CA ASP A 217 -11.01 -3.23 3.76
C ASP A 217 -10.57 -1.76 3.82
N ASN A 218 -11.51 -0.83 3.68
CA ASN A 218 -11.23 0.60 3.81
C ASN A 218 -10.66 0.96 5.20
N ALA A 219 -11.04 0.23 6.24
CA ALA A 219 -10.52 0.42 7.60
C ALA A 219 -9.01 0.15 7.68
N TRP A 220 -8.42 -0.60 6.74
CA TRP A 220 -6.99 -0.89 6.71
C TRP A 220 -6.11 0.35 6.65
N TRP A 221 -6.62 1.44 6.05
CA TRP A 221 -5.92 2.73 5.99
C TRP A 221 -6.04 3.55 7.28
N ASN A 222 -6.96 3.19 8.20
CA ASN A 222 -7.10 3.89 9.45
C ASN A 222 -5.94 3.57 10.39
N SER A 223 -5.00 4.49 10.49
CA SER A 223 -3.73 4.26 11.15
C SER A 223 -3.21 5.51 11.85
N ILE A 224 -2.39 5.27 12.86
CA ILE A 224 -1.67 6.31 13.60
C ILE A 224 -0.18 6.12 13.36
N ARG A 225 0.49 7.20 12.98
CA ARG A 225 1.95 7.29 12.96
C ARG A 225 2.46 7.93 14.25
N THR A 226 3.57 7.41 14.76
CA THR A 226 4.23 7.87 16.00
C THR A 226 5.34 8.87 15.70
N TYR A 227 5.64 9.75 16.65
CA TYR A 227 6.71 10.73 16.58
C TYR A 227 7.93 10.34 17.41
N TYR A 228 8.97 11.16 17.37
CA TYR A 228 10.17 11.05 18.19
C TYR A 228 9.80 10.75 19.66
N PRO A 229 10.44 9.75 20.29
CA PRO A 229 11.57 8.97 19.77
C PRO A 229 11.19 7.73 18.94
N TYR A 230 9.89 7.44 18.77
CA TYR A 230 9.39 6.31 18.00
C TYR A 230 9.28 6.68 16.52
N MET A 231 10.40 6.59 15.81
CA MET A 231 10.47 6.86 14.37
C MET A 231 11.37 5.85 13.67
N ALA A 232 11.28 5.79 12.34
CA ALA A 232 12.13 4.94 11.51
C ALA A 232 12.73 5.71 10.32
N LYS A 233 13.83 5.19 9.81
CA LYS A 233 14.45 5.60 8.56
C LYS A 233 14.05 4.62 7.47
N HIS A 234 13.62 5.15 6.32
CA HIS A 234 13.58 4.38 5.09
C HIS A 234 15.00 4.40 4.50
N THR A 235 15.76 3.35 4.78
CA THR A 235 17.22 3.33 4.65
C THR A 235 17.77 3.57 3.24
N PRO A 236 17.10 3.19 2.13
CA PRO A 236 17.49 3.61 0.78
C PRO A 236 17.56 5.13 0.57
N TRP A 237 16.79 5.93 1.31
CA TRP A 237 16.84 7.41 1.19
C TRP A 237 18.14 8.02 1.70
N TYR A 238 19.00 7.23 2.35
CA TYR A 238 20.28 7.66 2.88
C TYR A 238 21.46 7.22 1.99
N ALA A 239 21.19 6.40 0.97
CA ALA A 239 22.21 5.94 0.02
C ALA A 239 22.67 7.07 -0.91
N ASN A 240 23.95 7.04 -1.31
CA ASN A 240 24.49 7.97 -2.30
C ASN A 240 23.93 7.61 -3.69
N THR A 241 23.03 8.43 -4.20
CA THR A 241 22.42 8.18 -5.52
C THR A 241 23.46 8.26 -6.65
N TYR A 242 24.51 9.07 -6.47
CA TYR A 242 25.55 9.25 -7.47
C TYR A 242 26.57 8.10 -7.51
N GLU A 243 26.54 7.23 -6.49
CA GLU A 243 27.44 6.08 -6.34
C GLU A 243 26.62 4.85 -5.93
N PRO A 244 25.76 4.32 -6.82
CA PRO A 244 24.91 3.19 -6.48
C PRO A 244 25.74 1.94 -6.23
N SER A 245 25.36 1.17 -5.20
CA SER A 245 26.00 -0.13 -4.92
C SER A 245 25.62 -1.18 -5.96
N GLU A 246 26.35 -2.31 -6.00
CA GLU A 246 25.99 -3.46 -6.83
C GLU A 246 24.56 -3.96 -6.54
N GLU A 247 24.15 -3.93 -5.28
CA GLU A 247 22.79 -4.28 -4.87
C GLU A 247 21.74 -3.28 -5.37
N ASP A 248 22.06 -1.97 -5.39
CA ASP A 248 21.18 -0.96 -5.97
C ASP A 248 21.00 -1.18 -7.48
N ILE A 249 22.09 -1.40 -8.19
CA ILE A 249 22.07 -1.67 -9.63
C ILE A 249 21.25 -2.94 -9.92
N TYR A 250 21.50 -4.02 -9.16
CA TYR A 250 20.76 -5.27 -9.32
C TYR A 250 19.26 -5.10 -9.08
N TYR A 251 18.91 -4.47 -7.95
CA TYR A 251 17.52 -4.26 -7.57
C TYR A 251 16.78 -3.43 -8.61
N GLN A 252 17.38 -2.32 -9.08
CA GLN A 252 16.81 -1.48 -10.13
C GLN A 252 16.55 -2.26 -11.43
N GLY A 253 17.46 -3.15 -11.83
CA GLY A 253 17.30 -3.97 -13.05
C GLY A 253 16.16 -4.99 -12.97
N GLU A 254 15.83 -5.48 -11.76
CA GLU A 254 14.80 -6.52 -11.56
C GLU A 254 13.39 -5.94 -11.31
N ILE A 255 13.28 -4.65 -10.99
CA ILE A 255 11.99 -3.97 -10.82
C ILE A 255 11.33 -3.78 -12.20
N LYS A 256 10.56 -4.79 -12.64
CA LYS A 256 9.71 -4.72 -13.84
C LYS A 256 8.42 -3.93 -13.62
N ASN A 257 8.09 -3.62 -12.37
CA ASN A 257 6.84 -2.99 -11.97
C ASN A 257 7.07 -1.67 -11.24
N ARG A 258 6.25 -0.68 -11.57
CA ARG A 258 6.30 0.74 -11.20
C ARG A 258 6.19 1.07 -9.69
N SER A 259 6.33 0.09 -8.80
CA SER A 259 6.16 0.23 -7.34
C SER A 259 7.37 0.83 -6.62
N SER A 260 8.54 0.87 -7.26
CA SER A 260 9.77 1.45 -6.70
C SER A 260 10.17 2.73 -7.43
N PHE A 261 9.20 3.64 -7.62
CA PHE A 261 9.34 4.86 -8.41
C PHE A 261 10.54 5.73 -7.99
N TRP A 262 10.94 5.66 -6.72
CA TRP A 262 12.00 6.47 -6.12
C TRP A 262 13.41 5.86 -6.21
N SER A 263 13.58 4.68 -6.82
CA SER A 263 14.88 4.01 -6.84
C SER A 263 15.56 3.98 -8.19
N THR A 264 14.93 4.35 -9.32
CA THR A 264 15.53 4.17 -10.65
C THR A 264 16.35 5.38 -11.09
N THR A 265 17.67 5.20 -11.26
CA THR A 265 18.61 6.23 -11.74
C THR A 265 19.21 5.93 -13.11
N ASP A 266 19.05 4.69 -13.60
CA ASP A 266 19.51 4.29 -14.93
C ASP A 266 18.75 5.02 -16.03
N ILE A 267 19.48 5.72 -16.89
CA ILE A 267 18.96 6.48 -18.03
C ILE A 267 18.25 5.55 -19.01
N ASP A 268 18.74 4.33 -19.24
CA ASP A 268 18.13 3.40 -20.18
C ASP A 268 16.81 2.84 -19.63
N ALA A 269 16.77 2.46 -18.36
CA ALA A 269 15.53 2.09 -17.67
C ALA A 269 14.52 3.26 -17.61
N LEU A 270 14.96 4.49 -17.33
CA LEU A 270 14.11 5.67 -17.34
C LEU A 270 13.55 5.98 -18.73
N ASN A 271 14.36 5.79 -19.78
CA ASN A 271 13.93 5.92 -21.16
C ASN A 271 12.94 4.80 -21.57
N MET A 272 13.16 3.57 -21.11
CA MET A 272 12.21 2.47 -21.31
C MET A 272 10.88 2.79 -20.62
N TYR A 273 10.92 3.24 -19.37
CA TYR A 273 9.74 3.62 -18.61
C TYR A 273 8.99 4.79 -19.27
N TYR A 274 9.73 5.79 -19.75
CA TYR A 274 9.18 6.90 -20.53
C TYR A 274 8.45 6.40 -21.78
N LYS A 275 9.05 5.49 -22.55
CA LYS A 275 8.43 4.90 -23.74
C LYS A 275 7.15 4.14 -23.40
N ASP A 276 7.16 3.35 -22.33
CA ASP A 276 6.00 2.57 -21.90
C ASP A 276 4.84 3.46 -21.43
N LEU A 277 5.12 4.44 -20.58
CA LEU A 277 4.14 5.43 -20.14
C LEU A 277 3.54 6.19 -21.32
N LEU A 278 4.39 6.59 -22.26
CA LEU A 278 3.98 7.31 -23.46
C LEU A 278 3.08 6.47 -24.38
N LEU A 279 3.44 5.20 -24.59
CA LEU A 279 2.63 4.26 -25.38
C LEU A 279 1.27 4.01 -24.72
N GLU A 280 1.24 3.87 -23.40
CA GLU A 280 0.02 3.68 -22.63
C GLU A 280 -0.88 4.92 -22.70
N LEU A 281 -0.33 6.13 -22.47
CA LEU A 281 -1.04 7.40 -22.65
C LEU A 281 -1.61 7.54 -24.06
N LYS A 282 -0.84 7.20 -25.09
CA LYS A 282 -1.31 7.19 -26.48
C LYS A 282 -2.47 6.21 -26.68
N GLY A 283 -2.37 5.00 -26.12
CA GLY A 283 -3.43 4.00 -26.16
C GLY A 283 -4.71 4.48 -25.48
N VAL A 284 -4.58 5.05 -24.28
CA VAL A 284 -5.67 5.70 -23.54
C VAL A 284 -6.32 6.78 -24.39
N TYR A 285 -5.54 7.72 -24.93
CA TYR A 285 -6.06 8.84 -25.72
C TYR A 285 -6.68 8.41 -27.06
N ALA A 286 -6.22 7.33 -27.66
CA ALA A 286 -6.81 6.77 -28.87
C ALA A 286 -8.11 6.00 -28.61
N SER A 287 -8.33 5.54 -27.36
CA SER A 287 -9.46 4.69 -26.98
C SER A 287 -10.82 5.37 -27.19
N ARG A 288 -11.85 4.55 -27.47
CA ARG A 288 -13.23 5.03 -27.57
C ARG A 288 -13.73 5.64 -26.25
N ARG A 289 -13.28 5.07 -25.12
CA ARG A 289 -13.60 5.56 -23.77
C ARG A 289 -13.14 7.00 -23.57
N TRP A 290 -11.87 7.28 -23.86
CA TRP A 290 -11.32 8.62 -23.71
C TRP A 290 -12.00 9.61 -24.65
N LYS A 291 -12.26 9.22 -25.90
CA LYS A 291 -13.01 10.06 -26.86
C LYS A 291 -14.41 10.41 -26.34
N PHE A 292 -15.10 9.46 -25.72
CA PHE A 292 -16.42 9.66 -25.10
C PHE A 292 -16.35 10.55 -23.85
N LEU A 293 -15.42 10.28 -22.93
CA LEU A 293 -15.18 11.13 -21.76
C LEU A 293 -14.83 12.55 -22.15
N ARG A 294 -14.02 12.74 -23.20
CA ARG A 294 -13.67 14.06 -23.73
C ARG A 294 -14.90 14.82 -24.23
N ILE A 295 -15.86 14.15 -24.86
CA ILE A 295 -17.13 14.78 -25.28
C ILE A 295 -17.94 15.19 -24.04
N LEU A 296 -18.07 14.29 -23.06
CA LEU A 296 -18.78 14.56 -21.81
C LEU A 296 -18.13 15.69 -20.99
N TYR A 297 -16.81 15.74 -20.92
CA TYR A 297 -16.08 16.77 -20.18
C TYR A 297 -16.09 18.11 -20.91
N LYS A 298 -16.05 18.13 -22.25
CA LYS A 298 -16.27 19.36 -23.02
C LYS A 298 -17.67 19.94 -22.82
N SER A 299 -18.70 19.11 -22.78
CA SER A 299 -20.06 19.58 -22.52
C SER A 299 -20.26 20.03 -21.06
N ARG A 300 -19.58 19.41 -20.09
CA ARG A 300 -19.61 19.80 -18.67
C ARG A 300 -18.77 21.04 -18.33
N SER A 301 -17.64 21.23 -19.00
CA SER A 301 -16.73 22.38 -18.83
C SER A 301 -17.44 23.71 -19.16
N ILE A 302 -18.35 23.68 -20.15
CA ILE A 302 -19.23 24.82 -20.50
C ILE A 302 -20.16 25.22 -19.33
N PHE A 303 -20.50 24.30 -18.43
CA PHE A 303 -21.46 24.51 -17.34
C PHE A 303 -20.85 24.60 -15.94
N THR A 304 -19.61 24.16 -15.73
CA THR A 304 -19.08 23.95 -14.36
C THR A 304 -17.69 24.56 -14.11
N GLY A 305 -17.05 25.19 -15.10
CA GLY A 305 -15.77 25.88 -14.92
C GLY A 305 -14.59 24.99 -14.47
N LYS A 306 -14.77 23.66 -14.39
CA LYS A 306 -13.69 22.73 -14.05
C LYS A 306 -12.77 22.53 -15.25
N ASN A 307 -11.48 22.75 -15.03
CA ASN A 307 -10.43 22.48 -16.00
C ASN A 307 -10.41 20.99 -16.37
N ILE A 308 -10.39 20.74 -17.69
CA ILE A 308 -10.26 19.41 -18.27
C ILE A 308 -8.88 18.85 -17.87
N PRO A 309 -8.76 17.60 -17.38
CA PRO A 309 -7.46 16.96 -17.18
C PRO A 309 -6.64 17.07 -18.46
N GLY A 310 -5.48 17.72 -18.36
CA GLY A 310 -4.73 18.34 -19.45
C GLY A 310 -4.76 17.57 -20.77
N GLU A 311 -5.24 18.24 -21.81
CA GLU A 311 -4.97 17.83 -23.18
C GLU A 311 -3.47 18.13 -23.41
N TYR A 312 -2.60 17.13 -23.35
CA TYR A 312 -1.19 17.25 -23.77
C TYR A 312 -1.15 17.50 -25.29
N ARG A 313 -1.60 18.68 -25.72
CA ARG A 313 -1.48 19.19 -27.09
C ARG A 313 0.00 19.50 -27.29
N LYS A 314 0.64 18.68 -28.14
CA LYS A 314 2.09 18.55 -28.36
C LYS A 314 2.80 17.63 -27.38
N ILE A 315 2.53 16.34 -27.49
CA ILE A 315 3.61 15.35 -27.38
C ILE A 315 4.38 15.42 -28.71
N GLU A 316 5.13 16.51 -28.91
CA GLU A 316 6.11 16.58 -29.99
C GLU A 316 7.16 15.50 -29.72
N LEU A 317 7.52 14.78 -30.78
CA LEU A 317 8.52 13.72 -30.80
C LEU A 317 9.90 14.29 -30.46
N LEU A 318 10.16 14.56 -29.18
CA LEU A 318 11.52 14.56 -28.65
C LEU A 318 11.87 13.10 -28.34
N ILE A 319 11.98 12.29 -29.40
CA ILE A 319 12.97 11.21 -29.38
C ILE A 319 14.29 11.93 -29.64
N SER A 320 14.87 12.44 -28.57
CA SER A 320 16.27 12.82 -28.60
C SER A 320 16.83 12.36 -27.27
N ASP A 321 17.53 11.22 -27.30
CA ASP A 321 18.57 10.79 -26.36
C ASP A 321 18.66 11.64 -25.10
N ASN A 322 17.64 11.59 -24.24
CA ASN A 322 17.63 12.46 -23.08
C ASN A 322 18.56 11.78 -22.07
N LYS A 323 19.80 12.28 -22.01
CA LYS A 323 20.85 11.77 -21.12
C LYS A 323 20.69 12.30 -19.69
N ASN A 324 19.65 13.08 -19.42
CA ASN A 324 19.41 13.66 -18.11
C ASN A 324 18.36 12.83 -17.36
N ALA A 325 18.84 12.03 -16.38
CA ALA A 325 17.99 11.21 -15.54
C ALA A 325 16.92 12.02 -14.80
N LYS A 326 17.24 13.24 -14.34
CA LYS A 326 16.30 14.10 -13.61
C LYS A 326 15.13 14.56 -14.48
N GLU A 327 15.41 14.98 -15.70
CA GLU A 327 14.37 15.41 -16.65
C GLU A 327 13.47 14.23 -17.06
N LEU A 328 14.07 13.04 -17.27
CA LEU A 328 13.31 11.83 -17.54
C LEU A 328 12.42 11.42 -16.36
N GLN A 329 12.92 11.51 -15.13
CA GLN A 329 12.15 11.23 -13.93
C GLN A 329 10.96 12.19 -13.75
N GLU A 330 11.17 13.49 -13.96
CA GLU A 330 10.08 14.50 -13.91
C GLU A 330 9.01 14.20 -14.96
N LYS A 331 9.41 13.94 -16.22
CA LYS A 331 8.46 13.56 -17.28
C LYS A 331 7.72 12.26 -16.96
N ASN A 332 8.45 11.28 -16.46
CA ASN A 332 7.87 10.00 -16.06
C ASN A 332 6.88 10.16 -14.90
N LYS A 333 7.17 11.04 -13.94
CA LYS A 333 6.26 11.43 -12.85
C LYS A 333 4.99 12.05 -13.41
N ASP A 334 5.11 13.03 -14.30
CA ASP A 334 3.97 13.73 -14.89
C ASP A 334 3.06 12.78 -15.67
N PHE A 335 3.65 11.86 -16.43
CA PHE A 335 2.92 10.84 -17.17
C PHE A 335 2.26 9.79 -16.26
N ALA A 336 2.96 9.33 -15.22
CA ALA A 336 2.41 8.42 -14.23
C ALA A 336 1.23 9.03 -13.47
N VAL A 337 1.36 10.30 -13.04
CA VAL A 337 0.29 11.08 -12.41
C VAL A 337 -0.87 11.26 -13.37
N ALA A 338 -0.62 11.58 -14.64
CA ALA A 338 -1.68 11.71 -15.64
C ALA A 338 -2.45 10.41 -15.84
N LEU A 339 -1.76 9.28 -15.99
CA LEU A 339 -2.41 7.96 -16.08
C LEU A 339 -3.17 7.62 -14.79
N GLY A 340 -2.59 7.88 -13.62
CA GLY A 340 -3.24 7.68 -12.33
C GLY A 340 -4.53 8.48 -12.18
N ASN A 341 -4.53 9.75 -12.59
CA ASN A 341 -5.71 10.60 -12.62
C ASN A 341 -6.80 10.06 -13.55
N ILE A 342 -6.41 9.55 -14.73
CA ILE A 342 -7.37 8.94 -15.67
C ILE A 342 -7.95 7.65 -15.12
N TYR A 343 -7.12 6.77 -14.56
CA TYR A 343 -7.56 5.47 -14.05
C TYR A 343 -8.33 5.54 -12.74
N SER A 344 -8.07 6.56 -11.93
CA SER A 344 -8.82 6.83 -10.71
C SER A 344 -10.18 7.47 -10.98
N ASP A 345 -10.39 8.08 -12.15
CA ASP A 345 -11.64 8.74 -12.54
C ASP A 345 -12.84 7.76 -12.46
N PRO A 346 -13.91 8.11 -11.70
CA PRO A 346 -15.07 7.24 -11.55
C PRO A 346 -15.77 6.90 -12.86
N LEU A 347 -15.87 7.83 -13.81
CA LEU A 347 -16.48 7.58 -15.12
C LEU A 347 -15.58 6.70 -15.98
N TRP A 348 -14.26 6.85 -15.90
CA TRP A 348 -13.32 5.93 -16.53
C TRP A 348 -13.53 4.50 -16.05
N LYS A 349 -13.58 4.29 -14.72
CA LYS A 349 -13.82 2.96 -14.12
C LYS A 349 -15.14 2.36 -14.55
N ILE A 350 -16.22 3.16 -14.59
CA ILE A 350 -17.53 2.71 -15.06
C ILE A 350 -17.47 2.26 -16.52
N LEU A 351 -16.87 3.07 -17.40
CA LEU A 351 -16.75 2.73 -18.83
C LEU A 351 -15.88 1.50 -19.07
N GLN A 352 -14.80 1.35 -18.28
CA GLN A 352 -13.96 0.17 -18.31
C GLN A 352 -14.74 -1.07 -17.91
N ASN A 353 -15.51 -1.03 -16.81
CA ASN A 353 -16.36 -2.14 -16.38
C ASN A 353 -17.42 -2.51 -17.42
N ILE A 354 -18.01 -1.53 -18.12
CA ILE A 354 -18.97 -1.77 -19.21
C ILE A 354 -18.30 -2.46 -20.40
N GLU A 355 -17.11 -2.03 -20.80
CA GLU A 355 -16.37 -2.67 -21.89
C GLU A 355 -15.87 -4.07 -21.52
N ASP A 356 -15.39 -4.27 -20.29
CA ASP A 356 -14.96 -5.56 -19.79
C ASP A 356 -16.15 -6.52 -19.66
N MET A 357 -17.32 -6.03 -19.23
CA MET A 357 -18.57 -6.79 -19.29
C MET A 357 -18.94 -7.12 -20.72
N ARG A 358 -18.95 -6.17 -21.67
CA ARG A 358 -19.25 -6.46 -23.08
C ARG A 358 -18.29 -7.48 -23.68
N THR A 359 -17.02 -7.43 -23.30
CA THR A 359 -16.00 -8.40 -23.74
C THR A 359 -16.27 -9.78 -23.15
N ARG A 360 -16.59 -9.88 -21.84
CA ARG A 360 -16.99 -11.14 -21.18
C ARG A 360 -18.31 -11.71 -21.73
N PHE A 361 -19.30 -10.86 -21.99
CA PHE A 361 -20.57 -11.25 -22.63
C PHE A 361 -20.36 -11.69 -24.07
N SER A 362 -19.48 -11.03 -24.84
CA SER A 362 -19.10 -11.46 -26.18
C SER A 362 -18.42 -12.83 -26.13
N VAL A 363 -17.45 -13.03 -25.24
CA VAL A 363 -16.77 -14.32 -25.04
C VAL A 363 -17.74 -15.42 -24.59
N LYS A 364 -18.68 -15.13 -23.69
CA LYS A 364 -19.72 -16.07 -23.22
C LYS A 364 -20.77 -16.38 -24.30
N LYS A 365 -21.13 -15.39 -25.13
CA LYS A 365 -21.99 -15.57 -26.30
C LYS A 365 -21.30 -16.44 -27.35
N TYR A 366 -20.01 -16.22 -27.60
CA TYR A 366 -19.18 -17.05 -28.47
C TYR A 366 -18.98 -18.48 -27.91
N SER A 367 -18.78 -18.65 -26.60
CA SER A 367 -18.66 -19.99 -25.99
C SER A 367 -19.98 -20.76 -26.08
N ASN A 368 -21.11 -20.11 -25.82
CA ASN A 368 -22.44 -20.73 -25.96
C ASN A 368 -22.76 -21.04 -27.44
N PHE A 369 -22.33 -20.18 -28.37
CA PHE A 369 -22.48 -20.41 -29.82
C PHE A 369 -21.59 -21.59 -30.33
N ILE A 370 -20.43 -21.82 -29.70
CA ILE A 370 -19.55 -22.97 -29.99
C ILE A 370 -20.12 -24.27 -29.39
N MET A 371 -20.71 -24.22 -28.18
CA MET A 371 -21.25 -25.36 -27.45
C MET A 371 -22.61 -25.85 -27.98
N HIS A 372 -23.40 -25.00 -28.66
CA HIS A 372 -24.75 -25.36 -29.15
C HIS A 372 -24.85 -25.41 -30.69
N GLY A 373 -23.72 -25.59 -31.38
CA GLY A 373 -23.71 -26.08 -32.75
C GLY A 373 -24.15 -25.07 -33.82
N LYS A 374 -23.17 -24.37 -34.42
CA LYS A 374 -23.11 -23.96 -35.84
C LYS A 374 -21.87 -23.07 -36.06
N MET A 375 -20.68 -23.66 -36.18
CA MET A 375 -19.51 -22.94 -36.74
C MET A 375 -18.63 -23.86 -37.58
N ARG A 376 -18.16 -23.36 -38.72
CA ARG A 376 -17.19 -24.02 -39.60
C ARG A 376 -15.82 -24.12 -38.92
N GLN A 377 -15.09 -25.21 -39.21
CA GLN A 377 -13.82 -25.62 -38.57
C GLN A 377 -12.74 -24.54 -38.35
N PRO A 378 -12.53 -23.53 -39.23
CA PRO A 378 -11.46 -22.55 -39.03
C PRO A 378 -11.62 -21.68 -37.77
N LEU A 379 -12.86 -21.36 -37.38
CA LEU A 379 -13.14 -20.49 -36.24
C LEU A 379 -12.99 -21.20 -34.88
N ARG A 380 -13.12 -22.54 -34.86
CA ARG A 380 -12.84 -23.33 -33.65
C ARG A 380 -11.35 -23.31 -33.30
N GLN A 381 -10.45 -23.36 -34.30
CA GLN A 381 -9.00 -23.32 -34.05
C GLN A 381 -8.53 -21.98 -33.48
N ILE A 382 -9.11 -20.86 -33.94
CA ILE A 382 -8.81 -19.52 -33.39
C ILE A 382 -9.25 -19.41 -31.92
N TYR A 383 -10.41 -19.96 -31.56
CA TYR A 383 -10.88 -19.99 -30.17
C TYR A 383 -9.94 -20.78 -29.24
N TYR A 384 -9.45 -21.95 -29.68
CA TYR A 384 -8.49 -22.73 -28.90
C TYR A 384 -7.12 -22.03 -28.80
N ALA A 385 -6.66 -21.36 -29.86
CA ALA A 385 -5.41 -20.59 -29.83
C ALA A 385 -5.46 -19.41 -28.82
N ILE A 386 -6.61 -18.75 -28.69
CA ILE A 386 -6.82 -17.67 -27.71
C ILE A 386 -6.89 -18.23 -26.27
N ARG A 387 -7.48 -19.42 -26.08
CA ARG A 387 -7.60 -20.04 -24.76
C ARG A 387 -6.26 -20.59 -24.22
N PHE A 388 -5.40 -21.11 -25.10
CA PHE A 388 -4.08 -21.65 -24.72
C PHE A 388 -3.01 -20.58 -24.49
N LYS A 389 -3.17 -19.35 -25.02
CA LYS A 389 -2.26 -18.22 -24.71
C LYS A 389 -2.44 -17.64 -23.29
N LYS A 390 -3.41 -18.11 -22.50
CA LYS A 390 -3.62 -17.70 -21.10
C LYS A 390 -3.13 -18.72 -20.05
N ILE A 391 -2.50 -19.81 -20.49
CA ILE A 391 -1.80 -20.75 -19.61
C ILE A 391 -0.35 -20.81 -20.08
N LYS A 392 0.44 -19.79 -19.73
CA LYS A 392 1.90 -19.82 -19.57
C LYS A 392 2.34 -18.56 -18.88
#